data_AF-A0A316MSA3-F1
#
_entry.id   AF-A0A316MSA3-F1
#
_cell.length_a   1.000
_cell.length_b   1.000
_cell.length_c   1.000
_cell.angle_alpha   90.00
_cell.angle_beta   90.00
_cell.angle_gamma   90.00
#
_symmetry.space_group_name_H-M   'P 1'
#
loop_
_entity.id
_entity.type
_entity.pdbx_description
1 polymer ?
#
loop_
_entity_poly.entity_id
_entity_poly.type
_entity_poly.pdbx_seq_one_letter_code
_entity_poly.pdbx_strand_id
1 'polypeptide(L)'
;MAPVFSAASSFSPEQNSSPLELQLLPDDELLNLWEQTQKAVWTMEDNGWDANPAQHYGQIVVWEMQRRVTVARSGNSLFGESSHFPPDSGGMPHIMTVALA
;
A
#
# COMPACT_ATOMS: atom_id res chain seq x y z
N MET A 1 26.39 4.04 -18.05
CA MET A 1 25.42 5.13 -18.30
C MET A 1 24.26 4.52 -19.07
N ALA A 2 23.07 4.45 -18.46
CA ALA A 2 21.88 3.86 -19.07
C ALA A 2 21.10 4.91 -19.89
N PRO A 3 20.35 4.52 -20.94
CA PRO A 3 19.20 5.29 -21.36
C PRO A 3 17.96 4.86 -20.56
N VAL A 4 17.32 5.87 -19.98
CA VAL A 4 16.04 5.84 -19.27
C VAL A 4 14.92 5.62 -20.27
N PHE A 5 14.12 4.56 -20.12
CA PHE A 5 12.83 4.45 -20.80
C PHE A 5 11.73 4.94 -19.88
N SER A 6 11.40 6.23 -20.01
CA SER A 6 10.19 6.81 -19.44
C SER A 6 8.98 6.34 -20.26
N ALA A 7 8.41 5.21 -19.89
CA ALA A 7 7.04 4.90 -20.25
C ALA A 7 6.14 5.65 -19.26
N ALA A 8 5.91 6.94 -19.51
CA ALA A 8 4.68 7.57 -19.04
C ALA A 8 3.54 6.92 -19.84
N SER A 9 3.10 5.74 -19.38
CA SER A 9 1.85 5.15 -19.84
C SER A 9 0.80 6.19 -19.53
N SER A 10 0.26 6.79 -20.59
CA SER A 10 -0.79 7.78 -20.52
C SER A 10 -2.01 7.08 -19.94
N PHE A 11 -2.07 7.05 -18.60
CA PHE A 11 -3.26 6.68 -17.86
C PHE A 11 -4.27 7.78 -18.17
N SER A 12 -5.16 7.49 -19.10
CA SER A 12 -6.29 8.35 -19.42
C SER A 12 -7.02 8.67 -18.10
N PRO A 13 -7.17 9.94 -17.72
CA PRO A 13 -7.76 10.32 -16.44
C PRO A 13 -9.23 9.93 -16.27
N GLU A 14 -9.88 9.37 -17.30
CA GLU A 14 -11.23 8.81 -17.23
C GLU A 14 -11.29 7.41 -16.58
N GLN A 15 -10.14 6.76 -16.33
CA GLN A 15 -10.05 5.48 -15.58
C GLN A 15 -9.64 5.66 -14.10
N ASN A 16 -9.59 6.89 -13.60
CA ASN A 16 -9.08 7.20 -12.26
C ASN A 16 -10.13 7.05 -11.14
N SER A 17 -11.33 6.63 -11.48
CA SER A 17 -12.32 6.15 -10.51
C SER A 17 -12.09 4.65 -10.35
N SER A 18 -11.19 4.28 -9.44
CA SER A 18 -11.20 2.91 -8.93
C SER A 18 -12.63 2.59 -8.52
N PRO A 19 -13.22 1.49 -9.01
CA PRO A 19 -14.63 1.21 -8.80
C PRO A 19 -14.94 1.39 -7.33
N LEU A 20 -15.91 2.24 -6.99
CA LEU A 20 -16.25 2.54 -5.60
C LEU A 20 -16.52 1.24 -4.82
N GLU A 21 -17.00 0.22 -5.54
CA GLU A 21 -17.20 -1.15 -5.09
C GLU A 21 -15.91 -1.76 -4.51
N LEU A 22 -14.76 -1.68 -5.20
CA LEU A 22 -13.49 -2.23 -4.72
C LEU A 22 -13.00 -1.57 -3.43
N GLN A 23 -13.40 -0.33 -3.15
CA GLN A 23 -13.04 0.38 -1.92
C GLN A 23 -13.88 -0.08 -0.72
N LEU A 24 -15.06 -0.65 -0.97
CA LEU A 24 -16.00 -1.11 0.04
C LEU A 24 -15.82 -2.60 0.38
N LEU A 25 -15.16 -3.38 -0.49
CA LEU A 25 -14.90 -4.80 -0.25
C LEU A 25 -13.93 -5.00 0.94
N PRO A 26 -14.12 -6.02 1.80
CA PRO A 26 -13.10 -6.45 2.76
C PRO A 26 -11.88 -7.06 2.04
N ASP A 27 -10.74 -7.12 2.73
CA ASP A 27 -9.47 -7.58 2.13
C ASP A 27 -9.54 -9.05 1.65
N ASP A 28 -10.25 -9.92 2.38
CA ASP A 28 -10.47 -11.32 1.96
C ASP A 28 -11.26 -11.43 0.65
N GLU A 29 -12.29 -10.60 0.47
CA GLU A 29 -13.06 -10.58 -0.79
C GLU A 29 -12.24 -10.00 -1.94
N LEU A 30 -11.39 -9.00 -1.66
CA LEU A 30 -10.50 -8.43 -2.65
C LEU A 30 -9.45 -9.45 -3.13
N LEU A 31 -8.91 -10.26 -2.22
CA LEU A 31 -8.02 -11.39 -2.54
C LEU A 31 -8.73 -12.46 -3.37
N ASN A 32 -9.92 -12.89 -2.96
CA ASN A 32 -10.72 -13.85 -3.70
C ASN A 32 -11.06 -13.35 -5.11
N LEU A 33 -11.39 -12.06 -5.26
CA LEU A 33 -11.65 -11.44 -6.56
C LEU A 33 -10.42 -11.45 -7.46
N TRP A 34 -9.24 -11.17 -6.90
CA TRP A 34 -7.97 -11.28 -7.64
C TRP A 34 -7.72 -12.71 -8.11
N GLU A 35 -7.91 -13.71 -7.25
CA GLU A 35 -7.77 -15.13 -7.62
C GLU A 35 -8.73 -15.56 -8.73
N GLN A 36 -10.00 -15.15 -8.63
CA GLN A 36 -10.99 -15.40 -9.68
C GLN A 36 -10.59 -14.75 -11.00
N THR A 37 -10.02 -13.55 -10.95
CA THR A 37 -9.53 -12.85 -12.14
C THR A 37 -8.38 -13.61 -12.78
N GLN A 38 -7.44 -14.16 -12.01
CA GLN A 38 -6.36 -15.00 -12.55
C GLN A 38 -6.90 -16.28 -13.20
N LYS A 39 -7.88 -16.93 -12.57
CA LYS A 39 -8.56 -18.10 -13.17
C LYS A 39 -9.27 -17.75 -14.47
N ALA A 40 -9.91 -16.58 -14.54
CA ALA A 40 -10.54 -16.10 -15.76
C ALA A 40 -9.51 -15.85 -16.86
N VAL A 41 -8.39 -15.19 -16.55
CA VAL A 41 -7.28 -14.98 -17.49
C VAL A 41 -6.79 -16.31 -18.06
N TRP A 42 -6.46 -17.29 -17.21
CA TRP A 42 -6.01 -18.60 -17.69
C TRP A 42 -7.05 -19.30 -18.54
N THR A 43 -8.33 -19.23 -18.15
CA THR A 43 -9.42 -19.83 -18.92
C THR A 43 -9.55 -19.15 -20.29
N MET A 44 -9.43 -17.83 -20.35
CA MET A 44 -9.50 -17.08 -21.61
C MET A 44 -8.31 -17.40 -22.52
N GLU A 45 -7.09 -17.44 -21.96
CA GLU A 45 -5.88 -17.80 -22.71
C GLU A 45 -5.94 -19.23 -23.26
N ASP A 46 -6.42 -20.20 -22.46
CA ASP A 46 -6.59 -21.60 -22.88
C ASP A 46 -7.64 -21.75 -24.00
N ASN A 47 -8.71 -20.96 -23.94
CA ASN A 47 -9.76 -20.93 -24.98
C ASN A 47 -9.39 -20.05 -26.19
N GLY A 48 -8.22 -19.40 -26.20
CA GLY A 48 -7.78 -18.49 -27.27
C GLY A 48 -8.58 -17.18 -27.35
N TRP A 49 -9.23 -16.78 -26.26
CA TRP A 49 -9.96 -15.52 -26.13
C TRP A 49 -9.04 -14.39 -25.69
N ASP A 50 -9.44 -13.14 -25.96
CA ASP A 50 -8.70 -11.97 -25.50
C ASP A 50 -8.78 -11.83 -23.98
N ALA A 51 -7.69 -12.15 -23.29
CA ALA A 51 -7.58 -12.05 -21.83
C ALA A 51 -7.21 -10.65 -21.33
N ASN A 52 -6.91 -9.69 -22.23
CA ASN A 52 -6.49 -8.33 -21.87
C ASN A 52 -7.49 -7.62 -20.92
N PRO A 53 -8.81 -7.71 -21.10
CA PRO A 53 -9.76 -7.12 -20.15
C PRO A 53 -9.64 -7.69 -18.73
N ALA A 54 -9.47 -9.01 -18.60
CA ALA A 54 -9.32 -9.66 -17.31
C ALA A 54 -7.95 -9.34 -16.68
N GLN A 55 -6.88 -9.27 -17.48
CA GLN A 55 -5.57 -8.83 -17.02
C GLN A 55 -5.60 -7.39 -16.51
N HIS A 56 -6.24 -6.48 -17.24
CA HIS A 56 -6.42 -5.08 -16.84
C HIS A 56 -7.22 -4.97 -15.54
N TYR A 57 -8.30 -5.74 -15.41
CA TYR A 57 -9.06 -5.81 -14.16
C TYR A 57 -8.21 -6.31 -12.99
N GLY A 58 -7.37 -7.32 -13.20
CA GLY A 58 -6.45 -7.83 -12.20
C GLY A 58 -5.47 -6.76 -11.71
N GLN A 59 -4.98 -5.89 -12.60
CA GLN A 59 -4.11 -4.77 -12.23
C GLN A 59 -4.82 -3.74 -11.35
N ILE A 60 -6.10 -3.44 -11.64
CA ILE A 60 -6.91 -2.53 -10.82
C ILE A 60 -7.05 -3.09 -9.39
N VAL A 61 -7.32 -4.39 -9.26
CA VAL A 61 -7.47 -5.05 -7.96
C VAL A 61 -6.14 -5.04 -7.17
N VAL A 62 -5.02 -5.33 -7.83
CA VAL A 62 -3.67 -5.26 -7.19
C VAL A 62 -3.36 -3.85 -6.72
N TRP A 63 -3.69 -2.84 -7.54
CA TRP A 63 -3.45 -1.45 -7.17
C TRP A 63 -4.29 -1.04 -5.93
N GLU A 64 -5.53 -1.52 -5.81
CA GLU A 64 -6.36 -1.30 -4.61
C GLU A 64 -5.72 -1.94 -3.36
N MET A 65 -5.25 -3.19 -3.46
CA MET A 65 -4.56 -3.87 -2.36
C MET A 65 -3.31 -3.10 -1.91
N GLN A 66 -2.49 -2.65 -2.87
CA GLN A 66 -1.30 -1.84 -2.59
C GLN A 66 -1.65 -0.50 -1.94
N ARG A 67 -2.75 0.14 -2.37
CA ARG A 67 -3.23 1.38 -1.78
C ARG A 67 -3.58 1.16 -0.31
N ARG A 68 -4.30 0.08 0.04
CA ARG A 68 -4.68 -0.24 1.43
C ARG A 68 -3.47 -0.49 2.33
N VAL A 69 -2.49 -1.25 1.85
CA VAL A 69 -1.23 -1.49 2.58
C VAL A 69 -0.48 -0.18 2.83
N THR A 70 -0.45 0.72 1.85
CA THR A 70 0.22 2.03 1.96
C THR A 70 -0.51 2.96 2.92
N VAL A 71 -1.85 3.02 2.87
CA VAL A 71 -2.67 3.82 3.78
C VAL A 71 -2.58 3.32 5.22
N ALA A 72 -2.67 2.01 5.44
CA ALA A 72 -2.51 1.41 6.76
C ALA A 72 -1.12 1.73 7.36
N ARG A 73 -0.07 1.69 6.53
CA ARG A 73 1.30 2.04 6.93
C ARG A 73 1.47 3.53 7.25
N SER A 74 0.77 4.41 6.53
CA SER A 74 0.78 5.85 6.79
C SER A 74 -0.02 6.23 8.03
N GLY A 75 -1.16 5.57 8.28
CA GLY A 75 -1.97 5.74 9.49
C GLY A 75 -1.21 5.35 10.77
N ASN A 76 -0.39 4.30 10.70
CA ASN A 76 0.49 3.89 11.80
C ASN A 76 1.67 4.86 12.05
N SER A 77 1.96 5.79 11.13
CA SER A 77 3.01 6.79 11.33
C SER A 77 2.47 8.10 11.92
N LEU A 78 1.15 8.34 11.90
CA LEU A 78 0.53 9.59 12.38
C LEU A 78 -0.07 9.47 13.78
N PHE A 79 -0.31 8.26 14.30
CA PHE A 79 -0.80 8.02 15.67
C PHE A 79 0.28 7.43 16.59
N GLY A 80 1.54 7.82 16.38
CA GLY A 80 2.70 7.35 17.15
C GLY A 80 3.53 8.44 17.85
N GLU A 81 3.10 9.71 17.85
CA GLU A 81 3.87 10.78 18.50
C GLU A 81 2.95 11.91 18.98
N SER A 82 2.21 11.68 20.06
CA SER A 82 1.75 12.77 20.96
C SER A 82 1.01 12.22 22.18
N SER A 83 1.78 11.61 23.10
CA SER A 83 1.48 11.78 24.53
C SER A 83 2.35 12.92 25.07
N HIS A 84 1.84 14.13 24.83
CA HIS A 84 1.76 15.28 25.74
C HIS A 84 2.91 15.53 26.77
N PHE A 85 3.72 16.54 26.43
CA PHE A 85 4.34 17.61 27.26
C PHE A 85 5.33 17.31 28.42
N PRO A 86 6.49 18.02 28.48
CA PRO A 86 7.21 18.29 29.73
C PRO A 86 6.56 19.51 30.45
N PRO A 87 6.51 19.54 31.79
CA PRO A 87 7.59 20.21 32.54
C PRO A 87 7.89 19.63 33.95
N ASP A 88 9.18 19.75 34.31
CA ASP A 88 9.76 19.94 35.65
C ASP A 88 9.57 18.85 36.73
N SER A 89 10.63 18.06 36.99
CA SER A 89 11.34 18.08 38.27
C SER A 89 12.43 17.00 38.35
N GLY A 90 13.67 17.42 38.61
CA GLY A 90 14.60 16.68 39.46
C GLY A 90 15.33 15.47 38.86
N GLY A 91 16.50 15.70 38.27
CA GLY A 91 17.45 14.62 38.01
C GLY A 91 18.66 15.05 37.20
N MET A 92 19.46 15.98 37.72
CA MET A 92 20.82 16.20 37.24
C MET A 92 21.53 14.84 37.13
N PRO A 93 22.21 14.50 36.02
CA PRO A 93 23.22 13.45 36.07
C PRO A 93 24.40 14.03 36.85
N HIS A 94 24.33 13.98 38.18
CA HIS A 94 25.53 14.09 38.99
C HIS A 94 26.41 12.91 38.61
N ILE A 95 27.44 13.21 37.82
CA ILE A 95 28.62 12.38 37.67
C ILE A 95 29.13 12.17 39.10
N MET A 96 28.85 11.00 39.68
CA MET A 96 29.49 10.55 40.92
C MET A 96 30.97 10.30 40.57
N THR A 97 31.79 11.34 40.65
CA THR A 97 33.24 11.17 40.79
C THR A 97 33.47 10.58 42.18
N VAL A 98 33.66 9.27 42.24
CA VAL A 98 34.24 8.63 43.42
C VAL A 98 35.68 9.14 43.56
N ALA A 99 35.90 10.04 44.51
CA ALA A 99 37.24 10.34 45.00
C ALA A 99 37.73 9.12 45.78
N LEU A 100 38.67 8.37 45.21
CA LEU A 100 39.45 7.40 45.94
C LEU A 100 40.52 8.19 46.72
N ALA A 101 40.44 8.13 48.05
CA ALA A 101 41.49 8.56 48.96
C ALA A 101 42.65 7.56 48.95
#